data_AF-A0A3C0E013-F1
#
_entry.id   AF-A0A3C0E013-F1
#
_cell.length_a   1.000
_cell.length_b   1.000
_cell.length_c   1.000
_cell.angle_alpha   90.00
_cell.angle_beta   90.00
_cell.angle_gamma   90.00
#
_symmetry.space_group_name_H-M   'P 1'
#
loop_
_entity.id
_entity.type
_entity.pdbx_description
1 polymer ?
#
loop_
_entity_poly.entity_id
_entity_poly.type
_entity_poly.pdbx_seq_one_letter_code
_entity_poly.pdbx_strand_id
1 'polypeptide(L)'
;SDWLGFDDGSRSLPSEVTGLTSSAWPYQQSANYFDALVYLGYGDQLNELGVVQGGIGNGPGQTNITQVLSQLDNNNGELVDLSGSQGLNALNSEGMVPLGEEINRNLTTIGQSFSNTWAVNRRTAPLNWSHSLSLGNQTKLFGRPLGYIMGLQWGQNFNHYEGGEYGRYAGGSIEGDSLGLDRYYDDARTDATYKWNALLNLSYKLNEFNKVSLMAMPNMSGTSSTRLQDGVNPRDTDAFQQQITHRYEGRELNIFQARGEHFLPATDAKIRWTASHSQGTLNTPDLRVFFNNYQEETLTFADQATFHGPDGQYNMDDLEDVIDDLVDDGAIPADWGSDLDLVIEEINNEGTFTLDHIDVPTEVDTTYSVNQSLYPSPTRYFRELQENRTDVKVHFEQPIETTWAEDFKFSAGASFVRTTRQHQENQFGFEATNANLLNEVDGDLDAYFSADNFVVNPNGGGNGYLTTVLLTDLVNTDDAYMNVWG
;
A
#
# COMPACT_ATOMS: atom_id res chain seq x y z
N SER A 1 -5.97 9.87 -14.77
CA SER A 1 -6.52 8.84 -15.67
C SER A 1 -5.40 8.08 -16.35
N ASP A 2 -5.42 6.76 -16.27
CA ASP A 2 -4.35 5.88 -16.80
C ASP A 2 -4.47 5.68 -18.34
N TRP A 3 -4.51 6.78 -19.09
CA TRP A 3 -4.78 6.76 -20.53
C TRP A 3 -3.65 6.06 -21.29
N LEU A 4 -4.02 5.14 -22.18
CA LEU A 4 -3.08 4.30 -22.96
C LEU A 4 -2.12 3.45 -22.10
N GLY A 5 -2.46 3.19 -20.84
CA GLY A 5 -1.63 2.37 -19.95
C GLY A 5 -0.42 3.12 -19.39
N PHE A 6 -0.37 4.44 -19.54
CA PHE A 6 0.58 5.29 -18.81
C PHE A 6 -0.01 5.69 -17.47
N ASP A 7 0.84 5.71 -16.44
CA ASP A 7 0.54 6.40 -15.20
C ASP A 7 0.45 7.90 -15.48
N ASP A 8 -0.50 8.60 -14.85
CA ASP A 8 -0.69 10.04 -15.02
C ASP A 8 0.24 10.89 -14.13
N GLY A 9 1.17 10.23 -13.43
CA GLY A 9 2.13 10.83 -12.51
C GLY A 9 1.60 11.00 -11.09
N SER A 10 0.37 10.58 -10.77
CA SER A 10 -0.17 10.68 -9.41
C SER A 10 0.43 9.65 -8.44
N ARG A 11 1.21 8.69 -8.95
CA ARG A 11 1.79 7.56 -8.20
C ARG A 11 3.30 7.65 -8.11
N SER A 12 3.90 8.77 -8.52
CA SER A 12 5.34 8.96 -8.45
C SER A 12 5.82 8.98 -6.99
N LEU A 13 7.08 8.58 -6.81
CA LEU A 13 7.76 8.76 -5.54
C LEU A 13 7.84 10.27 -5.21
N PRO A 14 7.48 10.70 -3.99
CA PRO A 14 7.60 12.11 -3.62
C PRO A 14 9.04 12.62 -3.73
N SER A 15 9.20 13.89 -4.07
CA SER A 15 10.51 14.54 -4.21
C SER A 15 11.29 14.55 -2.90
N GLU A 16 10.58 14.62 -1.77
CA GLU A 16 11.07 14.71 -0.41
C GLU A 16 11.85 13.46 -0.01
N VAL A 17 11.52 12.30 -0.58
CA VAL A 17 12.17 11.01 -0.28
C VAL A 17 13.03 10.50 -1.43
N THR A 18 13.03 11.20 -2.57
CA THR A 18 13.79 10.77 -3.76
C THR A 18 15.29 10.83 -3.48
N GLY A 19 15.96 9.68 -3.53
CA GLY A 19 17.40 9.56 -3.30
C GLY A 19 17.82 9.58 -1.82
N LEU A 20 16.87 9.62 -0.87
CA LEU A 20 17.19 9.43 0.54
C LEU A 20 17.62 7.98 0.80
N THR A 21 18.72 7.82 1.53
CA THR A 21 19.21 6.54 2.02
C THR A 21 18.94 6.40 3.51
N SER A 22 19.07 5.18 4.05
CA SER A 22 18.93 4.92 5.48
C SER A 22 19.84 5.79 6.36
N SER A 23 21.04 6.15 5.89
CA SER A 23 21.95 7.04 6.60
C SER A 23 21.52 8.50 6.63
N ALA A 24 20.69 8.93 5.67
CA ALA A 24 20.18 10.29 5.55
C ALA A 24 18.74 10.44 6.08
N TRP A 25 18.11 9.32 6.50
CA TRP A 25 16.75 9.35 7.03
C TRP A 25 16.71 10.06 8.39
N PRO A 26 15.80 11.03 8.59
CA PRO A 26 15.66 11.69 9.88
C PRO A 26 15.17 10.70 10.93
N TYR A 27 15.66 10.85 12.16
CA TYR A 27 15.20 10.07 13.31
C TYR A 27 14.32 10.94 14.20
N GLN A 28 13.33 10.32 14.82
CA GLN A 28 12.44 11.00 15.76
C GLN A 28 13.24 11.46 16.99
N GLN A 29 13.00 12.70 17.41
CA GLN A 29 13.67 13.32 18.55
C GLN A 29 12.65 13.95 19.50
N SER A 30 12.83 13.75 20.80
CA SER A 30 12.03 14.47 21.80
C SER A 30 12.75 15.75 22.20
N ALA A 31 11.99 16.83 22.35
CA ALA A 31 12.49 18.06 22.95
C ALA A 31 12.92 17.81 24.40
N ASN A 32 14.09 18.33 24.79
CA ASN A 32 14.54 18.32 26.17
C ASN A 32 14.22 19.65 26.86
N TYR A 33 14.18 19.64 28.19
CA TYR A 33 13.81 20.80 28.99
C TYR A 33 14.71 22.03 28.76
N PHE A 34 16.02 21.83 28.56
CA PHE A 34 16.94 22.95 28.38
C PHE A 34 16.66 23.66 27.06
N ASP A 35 16.58 22.92 25.96
CA ASP A 35 16.32 23.48 24.64
C ASP A 35 14.92 24.12 24.57
N ALA A 36 13.92 23.56 25.26
CA ALA A 36 12.59 24.16 25.38
C ALA A 36 12.59 25.50 26.12
N LEU A 37 13.39 25.63 27.19
CA LEU A 37 13.55 26.90 27.90
C LEU A 37 14.31 27.94 27.06
N VAL A 38 15.33 27.53 26.31
CA VAL A 38 16.02 28.41 25.36
C VAL A 38 15.06 28.88 24.25
N TYR A 39 14.23 27.97 23.72
CA TYR A 39 13.19 28.28 22.74
C TYR A 39 12.20 29.35 23.27
N LEU A 40 11.83 29.25 24.55
CA LEU A 40 10.98 30.24 25.24
C LEU A 40 11.70 31.55 25.60
N GLY A 41 12.99 31.70 25.29
CA GLY A 41 13.74 32.93 25.55
C GLY A 41 14.49 32.97 26.89
N TYR A 42 14.51 31.89 27.67
CA TYR A 42 15.18 31.83 28.98
C TYR A 42 16.68 31.58 28.93
N GLY A 43 17.31 31.58 27.74
CA GLY A 43 18.71 31.21 27.56
C GLY A 43 19.71 32.02 28.41
N ASP A 44 19.52 33.33 28.53
CA ASP A 44 20.40 34.18 29.33
C ASP A 44 20.30 33.87 30.84
N GLN A 45 19.07 33.64 31.33
CA GLN A 45 18.84 33.27 32.73
C GLN A 45 19.43 31.89 33.03
N LEU A 46 19.31 30.91 32.11
CA LEU A 46 19.94 29.59 32.27
C LEU A 46 21.46 29.68 32.38
N ASN A 47 22.09 30.53 31.57
CA ASN A 47 23.53 30.77 31.63
C ASN A 47 23.95 31.38 32.97
N GLU A 48 23.17 32.32 33.52
CA GLU A 48 23.44 32.94 34.82
C GLU A 48 23.28 31.95 35.98
N LEU A 49 22.33 31.02 35.87
CA LEU A 49 22.14 29.90 36.79
C LEU A 49 23.19 28.78 36.62
N GLY A 50 24.04 28.85 35.60
CA GLY A 50 25.04 27.83 35.30
C GLY A 50 24.46 26.50 34.80
N VAL A 51 23.21 26.51 34.31
CA VAL A 51 22.56 25.32 33.74
C VAL A 51 22.98 25.17 32.28
N VAL A 52 23.44 23.98 31.90
CA VAL A 52 23.93 23.68 30.54
C VAL A 52 23.04 22.65 29.85
N GLN A 53 23.22 22.46 28.54
CA GLN A 53 22.54 21.41 27.78
C GLN A 53 22.80 20.03 28.41
N GLY A 54 21.73 19.25 28.64
CA GLY A 54 21.80 17.98 29.37
C GLY A 54 21.94 18.10 30.89
N GLY A 55 21.98 19.33 31.42
CA GLY A 55 22.10 19.62 32.85
C GLY A 55 20.78 19.60 33.62
N ILE A 56 19.64 19.50 32.95
CA ILE A 56 18.31 19.41 33.59
C ILE A 56 17.84 17.96 33.59
N GLY A 57 17.52 17.41 34.78
CA GLY A 57 17.09 16.03 34.93
C GLY A 57 17.15 15.52 36.38
N ASN A 58 17.07 14.20 36.56
CA ASN A 58 17.09 13.52 37.86
C ASN A 58 18.40 12.72 38.10
N GLY A 59 19.35 12.78 37.17
CA GLY A 59 20.62 12.06 37.24
C GLY A 59 21.70 12.77 38.07
N PRO A 60 22.83 12.10 38.36
CA PRO A 60 23.95 12.71 39.06
C PRO A 60 24.49 13.95 38.33
N GLY A 61 24.60 15.07 39.03
CA GLY A 61 25.10 16.33 38.47
C GLY A 61 24.08 17.13 37.65
N GLN A 62 22.82 16.69 37.61
CA GLN A 62 21.72 17.42 36.99
C GLN A 62 20.88 18.17 38.03
N THR A 63 20.27 19.28 37.59
CA THR A 63 19.32 20.05 38.39
C THR A 63 17.90 19.66 38.02
N ASN A 64 17.04 19.46 39.02
CA ASN A 64 15.66 19.09 38.77
C ASN A 64 14.90 20.25 38.09
N ILE A 65 14.04 19.93 37.11
CA ILE A 65 13.29 20.94 36.35
C ILE A 65 12.50 21.89 37.26
N THR A 66 11.84 21.39 38.32
CA THR A 66 11.04 22.26 39.20
C THR A 66 11.91 23.26 39.96
N GLN A 67 13.16 22.91 40.25
CA GLN A 67 14.12 23.84 40.88
C GLN A 67 14.56 24.91 39.88
N VAL A 68 14.81 24.54 38.62
CA VAL A 68 15.13 25.49 37.55
C VAL A 68 13.98 26.48 37.37
N LEU A 69 12.74 25.97 37.18
CA LEU A 69 11.55 26.81 36.97
C LEU A 69 11.30 27.79 38.11
N SER A 70 11.57 27.40 39.36
CA SER A 70 11.41 28.30 40.52
C SER A 70 12.34 29.51 40.54
N GLN A 71 13.40 29.49 39.73
CA GLN A 71 14.42 30.54 39.68
C GLN A 71 14.32 31.41 38.41
N LEU A 72 13.42 31.07 37.49
CA LEU A 72 13.19 31.83 36.27
C LEU A 72 12.22 32.98 36.52
N ASP A 73 12.52 34.14 35.95
CA ASP A 73 11.67 35.33 35.98
C ASP A 73 11.07 35.58 34.59
N ASN A 74 9.78 35.87 34.50
CA ASN A 74 9.12 36.09 33.21
C ASN A 74 9.37 37.48 32.59
N ASN A 75 10.38 38.21 33.06
CA ASN A 75 10.76 39.56 32.61
C ASN A 75 9.57 40.53 32.57
N ASN A 76 8.79 40.59 33.65
CA ASN A 76 7.56 41.40 33.75
C ASN A 76 6.49 41.05 32.68
N GLY A 77 6.42 39.79 32.27
CA GLY A 77 5.44 39.27 31.31
C GLY A 77 5.88 39.34 29.84
N GLU A 78 7.16 39.60 29.56
CA GLU A 78 7.73 39.47 28.22
C GLU A 78 7.93 38.00 27.82
N LEU A 79 8.19 37.12 28.79
CA LEU A 79 8.32 35.68 28.60
C LEU A 79 7.08 34.94 29.14
N VAL A 80 6.90 33.69 28.70
CA VAL A 80 5.84 32.79 29.19
C VAL A 80 6.00 32.59 30.69
N ASP A 81 4.96 32.78 31.49
CA ASP A 81 5.04 32.56 32.93
C ASP A 81 5.15 31.06 33.26
N LEU A 82 6.35 30.64 33.67
CA LEU A 82 6.65 29.28 34.12
C LEU A 82 6.67 29.13 35.65
N SER A 83 6.19 30.13 36.38
CA SER A 83 6.21 30.11 37.84
C SER A 83 5.06 29.29 38.45
N GLY A 84 5.26 28.85 39.69
CA GLY A 84 4.22 28.16 40.47
C GLY A 84 3.90 26.74 40.02
N SER A 85 2.76 26.23 40.50
CA SER A 85 2.38 24.80 40.35
C SER A 85 2.06 24.36 38.92
N GLN A 86 1.80 25.30 38.01
CA GLN A 86 1.47 25.03 36.59
C GLN A 86 2.67 25.23 35.66
N GLY A 87 3.82 25.67 36.18
CA GLY A 87 5.00 25.99 35.37
C GLY A 87 5.48 24.86 34.48
N LEU A 88 5.41 23.61 34.96
CA LEU A 88 5.77 22.44 34.16
C LEU A 88 4.78 22.17 33.02
N ASN A 89 3.48 22.39 33.26
CA ASN A 89 2.46 22.26 32.22
C ASN A 89 2.63 23.35 31.16
N ALA A 90 2.89 24.59 31.57
CA ALA A 90 3.17 25.71 30.67
C ALA A 90 4.47 25.49 29.86
N LEU A 91 5.53 24.98 30.50
CA LEU A 91 6.75 24.61 29.77
C LEU A 91 6.48 23.51 28.74
N ASN A 92 5.63 22.54 29.09
CA ASN A 92 5.28 21.49 28.15
C ASN A 92 4.48 22.05 26.96
N SER A 93 3.39 22.77 27.21
CA SER A 93 2.49 23.26 26.16
C SER A 93 3.09 24.36 25.29
N GLU A 94 3.84 25.30 25.88
CA GLU A 94 4.37 26.47 25.17
C GLU A 94 5.82 26.27 24.68
N GLY A 95 6.56 25.32 25.27
CA GLY A 95 7.96 25.09 24.96
C GLY A 95 8.20 23.72 24.30
N MET A 96 7.99 22.64 25.06
CA MET A 96 8.39 21.29 24.62
C MET A 96 7.59 20.77 23.44
N VAL A 97 6.26 20.96 23.43
CA VAL A 97 5.35 20.58 22.35
C VAL A 97 5.73 21.27 21.03
N PRO A 98 5.78 22.62 20.94
CA PRO A 98 6.11 23.31 19.70
C PRO A 98 7.56 23.09 19.25
N LEU A 99 8.51 23.01 20.19
CA LEU A 99 9.88 22.66 19.84
C LEU A 99 10.00 21.22 19.32
N GLY A 100 9.23 20.29 19.90
CA GLY A 100 9.14 18.90 19.44
C GLY A 100 8.67 18.81 17.99
N GLU A 101 7.64 19.57 17.62
CA GLU A 101 7.18 19.69 16.23
C GLU A 101 8.24 20.30 15.32
N GLU A 102 8.92 21.37 15.76
CA GLU A 102 9.94 22.04 14.96
C GLU A 102 11.13 21.13 14.66
N ILE A 103 11.63 20.39 15.67
CA ILE A 103 12.74 19.46 15.52
C ILE A 103 12.37 18.30 14.59
N ASN A 104 11.13 17.80 14.66
CA ASN A 104 10.66 16.68 13.82
C ASN A 104 10.00 17.12 12.51
N ARG A 105 10.04 18.41 12.16
CA ARG A 105 9.38 18.95 10.96
C ARG A 105 9.76 18.22 9.67
N ASN A 106 10.98 17.71 9.56
CA ASN A 106 11.42 16.93 8.41
C ASN A 106 10.64 15.61 8.28
N LEU A 107 10.39 14.90 9.39
CA LEU A 107 9.57 13.69 9.40
C LEU A 107 8.12 14.00 9.04
N THR A 108 7.56 15.08 9.60
CA THR A 108 6.22 15.58 9.25
C THR A 108 6.11 15.87 7.76
N THR A 109 7.08 16.60 7.20
CA THR A 109 7.11 16.94 5.76
C THR A 109 7.19 15.68 4.89
N ILE A 110 8.00 14.69 5.29
CA ILE A 110 8.07 13.40 4.59
C ILE A 110 6.71 12.70 4.62
N GLY A 111 6.07 12.56 5.79
CA GLY A 111 4.78 11.89 5.91
C GLY A 111 3.69 12.56 5.08
N GLN A 112 3.62 13.89 5.13
CA GLN A 112 2.65 14.69 4.38
C GLN A 112 2.92 14.75 2.87
N SER A 113 4.11 14.36 2.41
CA SER A 113 4.44 14.34 0.97
C SER A 113 3.75 13.22 0.21
N PHE A 114 3.31 12.15 0.90
CA PHE A 114 2.58 11.05 0.27
C PHE A 114 1.10 11.41 0.08
N SER A 115 0.56 11.06 -1.08
CA SER A 115 -0.84 11.32 -1.41
C SER A 115 -1.79 10.46 -0.58
N ASN A 116 -2.75 11.05 0.13
CA ASN A 116 -3.78 10.28 0.83
C ASN A 116 -4.76 9.65 -0.17
N THR A 117 -4.61 8.34 -0.41
CA THR A 117 -5.39 7.59 -1.41
C THR A 117 -5.76 6.18 -0.91
N TRP A 118 -5.66 5.93 0.39
CA TRP A 118 -5.82 4.61 1.00
C TRP A 118 -7.26 4.09 0.98
N ALA A 119 -8.25 4.98 0.99
CA ALA A 119 -9.66 4.61 0.96
C ALA A 119 -10.07 3.95 -0.37
N VAL A 120 -10.85 2.88 -0.28
CA VAL A 120 -11.42 2.17 -1.43
C VAL A 120 -12.67 2.89 -1.91
N ASN A 121 -12.68 3.30 -3.17
CA ASN A 121 -13.79 4.02 -3.77
C ASN A 121 -14.53 3.14 -4.80
N ARG A 122 -15.87 3.07 -4.71
CA ARG A 122 -16.71 2.39 -5.70
C ARG A 122 -17.01 3.32 -6.87
N ARG A 123 -16.85 2.81 -8.10
CA ARG A 123 -17.19 3.52 -9.34
C ARG A 123 -17.76 2.57 -10.38
N THR A 124 -18.57 3.10 -11.29
CA THR A 124 -19.07 2.33 -12.45
C THR A 124 -17.98 2.21 -13.50
N ALA A 125 -17.68 0.99 -13.95
CA ALA A 125 -16.71 0.74 -15.00
C ALA A 125 -17.22 1.25 -16.36
N PRO A 126 -16.37 1.87 -17.20
CA PRO A 126 -16.73 2.21 -18.57
C PRO A 126 -16.75 0.95 -19.46
N LEU A 127 -17.24 1.10 -20.69
CA LEU A 127 -17.35 -0.04 -21.63
C LEU A 127 -15.98 -0.61 -22.03
N ASN A 128 -15.89 -1.93 -22.08
CA ASN A 128 -14.76 -2.65 -22.66
C ASN A 128 -14.72 -2.45 -24.19
N TRP A 129 -13.54 -2.20 -24.74
CA TRP A 129 -13.36 -2.10 -26.20
C TRP A 129 -11.95 -2.51 -26.62
N SER A 130 -11.85 -2.95 -27.88
CA SER A 130 -10.58 -3.27 -28.52
C SER A 130 -10.67 -2.92 -30.00
N HIS A 131 -9.67 -2.21 -30.50
CA HIS A 131 -9.55 -1.82 -31.90
C HIS A 131 -8.23 -2.33 -32.47
N SER A 132 -8.26 -2.77 -33.72
CA SER A 132 -7.09 -3.22 -34.46
C SER A 132 -7.09 -2.60 -35.86
N LEU A 133 -5.99 -1.96 -36.22
CA LEU A 133 -5.71 -1.46 -37.55
C LEU A 133 -4.50 -2.21 -38.11
N SER A 134 -4.62 -2.75 -39.32
CA SER A 134 -3.51 -3.39 -40.01
C SER A 134 -3.46 -2.96 -41.46
N LEU A 135 -2.27 -2.57 -41.92
CA LEU A 135 -2.01 -2.19 -43.29
C LEU A 135 -0.73 -2.85 -43.75
N GLY A 136 -0.75 -3.49 -44.92
CA GLY A 136 0.44 -4.09 -45.50
C GLY A 136 0.41 -3.97 -47.01
N ASN A 137 1.52 -3.56 -47.60
CA ASN A 137 1.65 -3.48 -49.06
C ASN A 137 3.13 -3.56 -49.47
N GLN A 138 3.39 -3.44 -50.76
CA GLN A 138 4.71 -3.39 -51.36
C GLN A 138 4.80 -2.19 -52.30
N THR A 139 5.85 -1.39 -52.14
CA THR A 139 6.16 -0.26 -53.03
C THR A 139 7.55 -0.44 -53.66
N LYS A 140 7.96 0.49 -54.52
CA LYS A 140 9.33 0.55 -55.06
C LYS A 140 10.07 1.72 -54.42
N LEU A 141 11.23 1.45 -53.84
CA LEU A 141 12.17 2.45 -53.33
C LEU A 141 13.50 2.26 -54.09
N PHE A 142 14.02 3.32 -54.72
CA PHE A 142 15.21 3.25 -55.60
C PHE A 142 15.14 2.15 -56.68
N GLY A 143 13.96 1.96 -57.28
CA GLY A 143 13.72 0.94 -58.31
C GLY A 143 13.61 -0.49 -57.79
N ARG A 144 13.76 -0.70 -56.47
CA ARG A 144 13.75 -2.02 -55.84
C ARG A 144 12.54 -2.20 -54.93
N PRO A 145 11.99 -3.42 -54.80
CA PRO A 145 10.79 -3.62 -54.00
C PRO A 145 11.04 -3.47 -52.49
N LEU A 146 10.19 -2.69 -51.84
CA LEU A 146 10.09 -2.49 -50.39
C LEU A 146 8.71 -2.95 -49.93
N GLY A 147 8.65 -4.08 -49.23
CA GLY A 147 7.46 -4.52 -48.51
C GLY A 147 7.37 -3.83 -47.16
N TYR A 148 6.16 -3.51 -46.72
CA TYR A 148 5.91 -2.96 -45.40
C TYR A 148 4.63 -3.53 -44.80
N ILE A 149 4.65 -3.78 -43.49
CA ILE A 149 3.50 -4.17 -42.68
C ILE A 149 3.48 -3.26 -41.47
N MET A 150 2.32 -2.66 -41.22
CA MET A 150 2.01 -1.82 -40.09
C MET A 150 0.80 -2.40 -39.37
N GLY A 151 0.90 -2.55 -38.06
CA GLY A 151 -0.19 -2.96 -37.19
C GLY A 151 -0.27 -2.02 -36.00
N LEU A 152 -1.47 -1.68 -35.56
CA LEU A 152 -1.74 -0.95 -34.33
C LEU A 152 -2.94 -1.62 -33.67
N GLN A 153 -2.81 -1.95 -32.39
CA GLN A 153 -3.92 -2.45 -31.59
C GLN A 153 -3.96 -1.65 -30.30
N TRP A 154 -5.15 -1.27 -29.85
CA TRP A 154 -5.33 -0.62 -28.56
C TRP A 154 -6.68 -1.04 -27.97
N GLY A 155 -6.77 -1.01 -26.64
CA GLY A 155 -7.95 -1.50 -25.96
C GLY A 155 -7.95 -1.19 -24.47
N GLN A 156 -9.13 -1.29 -23.87
CA GLN A 156 -9.32 -1.28 -22.43
C GLN A 156 -10.22 -2.44 -21.99
N ASN A 157 -9.93 -2.99 -20.82
CA ASN A 157 -10.67 -4.08 -20.23
C ASN A 157 -10.81 -3.88 -18.72
N PHE A 158 -12.04 -4.02 -18.22
CA PHE A 158 -12.37 -4.00 -16.80
C PHE A 158 -12.88 -5.38 -16.40
N ASN A 159 -12.31 -5.93 -15.33
CA ASN A 159 -12.74 -7.17 -14.71
C ASN A 159 -13.01 -6.91 -13.22
N HIS A 160 -14.11 -7.42 -12.71
CA HIS A 160 -14.50 -7.26 -11.31
C HIS A 160 -15.17 -8.54 -10.83
N TYR A 161 -14.84 -8.96 -9.61
CA TYR A 161 -15.63 -9.91 -8.85
C TYR A 161 -15.77 -9.43 -7.40
N GLU A 162 -16.87 -9.85 -6.79
CA GLU A 162 -17.24 -9.63 -5.39
C GLU A 162 -17.84 -10.95 -4.87
N GLY A 163 -17.67 -11.25 -3.58
CA GLY A 163 -18.07 -12.53 -2.99
C GLY A 163 -17.16 -13.70 -3.38
N GLY A 164 -15.88 -13.44 -3.66
CA GLY A 164 -14.88 -14.50 -3.75
C GLY A 164 -14.51 -14.99 -2.35
N GLU A 165 -14.10 -16.24 -2.22
CA GLU A 165 -13.65 -16.80 -0.93
C GLU A 165 -12.17 -17.17 -1.02
N TYR A 166 -11.38 -16.76 -0.02
CA TYR A 166 -9.99 -17.15 0.15
C TYR A 166 -9.82 -17.90 1.47
N GLY A 167 -9.60 -19.22 1.38
CA GLY A 167 -9.31 -20.07 2.52
C GLY A 167 -7.87 -20.61 2.50
N ARG A 168 -7.15 -20.46 3.60
CA ARG A 168 -5.87 -21.15 3.85
C ARG A 168 -6.03 -22.09 5.03
N TYR A 169 -5.57 -23.33 4.85
CA TYR A 169 -5.59 -24.35 5.87
C TYR A 169 -4.19 -24.90 6.09
N ALA A 170 -3.81 -25.11 7.35
CA ALA A 170 -2.52 -25.65 7.75
C ALA A 170 -2.70 -26.98 8.48
N GLY A 171 -1.86 -27.98 8.17
CA GLY A 171 -1.83 -29.24 8.90
C GLY A 171 -0.98 -29.14 10.18
N GLY A 172 -1.41 -29.82 11.24
CA GLY A 172 -0.63 -29.94 12.48
C GLY A 172 -1.30 -29.41 13.76
N SER A 173 -2.63 -29.44 13.85
CA SER A 173 -3.31 -29.11 15.11
C SER A 173 -2.88 -30.05 16.26
N ILE A 174 -2.76 -29.53 17.48
CA ILE A 174 -2.41 -30.32 18.67
C ILE A 174 -3.46 -31.41 18.96
N GLU A 175 -4.68 -31.26 18.44
CA GLU A 175 -5.83 -32.15 18.67
C GLU A 175 -6.08 -33.21 17.59
N GLY A 176 -5.31 -33.27 16.49
CA GLY A 176 -5.46 -34.36 15.51
C GLY A 176 -4.92 -34.13 14.10
N ASP A 177 -5.16 -35.14 13.24
CA ASP A 177 -4.76 -35.24 11.83
C ASP A 177 -5.73 -34.50 10.89
N SER A 178 -6.20 -33.32 11.31
CA SER A 178 -7.11 -32.45 10.56
C SER A 178 -6.41 -31.17 10.12
N LEU A 179 -6.85 -30.64 8.98
CA LEU A 179 -6.47 -29.31 8.51
C LEU A 179 -7.15 -28.26 9.41
N GLY A 180 -6.35 -27.47 10.14
CA GLY A 180 -6.84 -26.31 10.89
C GLY A 180 -7.03 -25.12 9.95
N LEU A 181 -8.06 -24.31 10.18
CA LEU A 181 -8.24 -23.05 9.46
C LEU A 181 -7.15 -22.07 9.90
N ASP A 182 -6.36 -21.60 8.93
CA ASP A 182 -5.31 -20.61 9.15
C ASP A 182 -5.85 -19.21 8.84
N ARG A 183 -6.54 -19.04 7.70
CA ARG A 183 -7.16 -17.78 7.27
C ARG A 183 -8.41 -18.02 6.44
N TYR A 184 -9.41 -17.19 6.60
CA TYR A 184 -10.60 -17.17 5.75
C TYR A 184 -11.02 -15.73 5.49
N TYR A 185 -11.07 -15.33 4.23
CA TYR A 185 -11.50 -14.00 3.83
C TYR A 185 -12.52 -14.04 2.71
N ASP A 186 -13.52 -13.18 2.80
CA ASP A 186 -14.26 -12.68 1.66
C ASP A 186 -13.35 -11.77 0.84
N ASP A 187 -13.40 -11.94 -0.48
CA ASP A 187 -12.47 -11.32 -1.42
C ASP A 187 -13.24 -10.60 -2.52
N ALA A 188 -12.91 -9.32 -2.70
CA ALA A 188 -13.37 -8.53 -3.82
C ALA A 188 -12.16 -7.95 -4.55
N ARG A 189 -12.15 -8.04 -5.89
CA ARG A 189 -11.06 -7.50 -6.69
C ARG A 189 -11.56 -6.88 -7.97
N THR A 190 -10.94 -5.77 -8.33
CA THR A 190 -11.15 -5.09 -9.61
C THR A 190 -9.82 -4.89 -10.31
N ASP A 191 -9.75 -5.24 -11.59
CA ASP A 191 -8.63 -4.95 -12.48
C ASP A 191 -9.11 -4.08 -13.66
N ALA A 192 -8.46 -2.94 -13.86
CA ALA A 192 -8.65 -2.05 -14.99
C ALA A 192 -7.36 -2.01 -15.84
N THR A 193 -7.41 -2.60 -17.03
CA THR A 193 -6.27 -2.72 -17.93
C THR A 193 -6.43 -1.86 -19.17
N TYR A 194 -5.43 -1.04 -19.45
CA TYR A 194 -5.29 -0.30 -20.70
C TYR A 194 -4.05 -0.81 -21.42
N LYS A 195 -4.16 -1.07 -22.73
CA LYS A 195 -3.06 -1.63 -23.51
C LYS A 195 -3.03 -1.09 -24.93
N TRP A 196 -1.83 -0.98 -25.47
CA TRP A 196 -1.63 -0.82 -26.90
C TRP A 196 -0.36 -1.52 -27.36
N ASN A 197 -0.36 -1.93 -28.62
CA ASN A 197 0.83 -2.41 -29.30
C ASN A 197 0.86 -1.85 -30.71
N ALA A 198 2.07 -1.62 -31.21
CA ALA A 198 2.27 -1.35 -32.62
C ALA A 198 3.29 -2.32 -33.19
N LEU A 199 3.20 -2.57 -34.49
CA LEU A 199 4.14 -3.37 -35.25
C LEU A 199 4.48 -2.63 -36.53
N LEU A 200 5.75 -2.39 -36.77
CA LEU A 200 6.28 -1.96 -38.05
C LEU A 200 7.27 -3.01 -38.53
N ASN A 201 7.06 -3.55 -39.73
CA ASN A 201 8.00 -4.45 -40.38
C ASN A 201 8.26 -3.96 -41.80
N LEU A 202 9.52 -3.62 -42.08
CA LEU A 202 10.00 -3.15 -43.37
C LEU A 202 10.91 -4.22 -43.97
N SER A 203 10.63 -4.65 -45.19
CA SER A 203 11.40 -5.69 -45.90
C SER A 203 11.86 -5.16 -47.25
N TYR A 204 13.16 -4.90 -47.38
CA TYR A 204 13.75 -4.34 -48.60
C TYR A 204 14.55 -5.40 -49.35
N LYS A 205 14.26 -5.57 -50.65
CA LYS A 205 15.07 -6.41 -51.54
C LYS A 205 16.24 -5.58 -52.06
N LEU A 206 17.45 -5.83 -51.54
CA LEU A 206 18.67 -5.20 -52.03
C LEU A 206 18.99 -5.64 -53.46
N ASN A 207 18.78 -6.91 -53.82
CA ASN A 207 18.81 -7.39 -55.20
C ASN A 207 18.00 -8.70 -55.27
N GLU A 208 18.13 -9.47 -56.34
CA GLU A 208 17.44 -10.77 -56.49
C GLU A 208 17.92 -11.82 -55.47
N PHE A 209 19.09 -11.61 -54.86
CA PHE A 209 19.76 -12.55 -53.97
C PHE A 209 19.82 -12.10 -52.51
N ASN A 210 19.59 -10.82 -52.23
CA ASN A 210 19.80 -10.21 -50.92
C ASN A 210 18.54 -9.47 -50.47
N LYS A 211 18.09 -9.78 -49.26
CA LYS A 211 16.95 -9.13 -48.60
C LYS A 211 17.35 -8.74 -47.18
N VAL A 212 16.97 -7.53 -46.77
CA VAL A 212 17.11 -7.06 -45.38
C VAL A 212 15.74 -6.65 -44.86
N SER A 213 15.44 -7.02 -43.62
CA SER A 213 14.20 -6.69 -42.96
C SER A 213 14.48 -6.05 -41.61
N LEU A 214 13.70 -5.03 -41.26
CA LEU A 214 13.72 -4.34 -39.98
C LEU A 214 12.33 -4.42 -39.37
N MET A 215 12.25 -4.80 -38.10
CA MET A 215 11.02 -4.88 -37.34
C MET A 215 11.16 -4.07 -36.06
N ALA A 216 10.13 -3.28 -35.75
CA ALA A 216 9.98 -2.56 -34.50
C ALA A 216 8.60 -2.89 -33.94
N MET A 217 8.54 -3.25 -32.65
CA MET A 217 7.31 -3.65 -31.99
C MET A 217 7.29 -3.10 -30.55
N PRO A 218 6.82 -1.86 -30.35
CA PRO A 218 6.51 -1.35 -29.02
C PRO A 218 5.20 -1.97 -28.50
N ASN A 219 5.22 -2.35 -27.23
CA ASN A 219 4.07 -2.87 -26.50
C ASN A 219 3.99 -2.18 -25.14
N MET A 220 2.80 -1.71 -24.77
CA MET A 220 2.54 -1.07 -23.49
C MET A 220 1.27 -1.64 -22.88
N SER A 221 1.29 -1.87 -21.57
CA SER A 221 0.10 -2.17 -20.80
C SER A 221 0.21 -1.60 -19.40
N GLY A 222 -0.85 -0.95 -18.93
CA GLY A 222 -1.02 -0.53 -17.54
C GLY A 222 -2.22 -1.23 -16.94
N THR A 223 -2.06 -1.82 -15.76
CA THR A 223 -3.15 -2.45 -15.01
C THR A 223 -3.25 -1.84 -13.62
N SER A 224 -4.38 -1.20 -13.32
CA SER A 224 -4.74 -0.77 -11.97
C SER A 224 -5.61 -1.85 -11.32
N SER A 225 -5.16 -2.36 -10.18
CA SER A 225 -5.81 -3.39 -9.39
C SER A 225 -6.14 -2.83 -8.01
N THR A 226 -7.34 -3.09 -7.52
CA THR A 226 -7.71 -2.91 -6.10
C THR A 226 -8.30 -4.20 -5.60
N ARG A 227 -7.81 -4.68 -4.46
CA ARG A 227 -8.27 -5.90 -3.80
C ARG A 227 -8.60 -5.57 -2.34
N LEU A 228 -9.78 -5.98 -1.91
CA LEU A 228 -10.26 -5.93 -0.54
C LEU A 228 -10.43 -7.37 -0.08
N GLN A 229 -9.86 -7.69 1.08
CA GLN A 229 -10.06 -8.97 1.76
C GLN A 229 -10.54 -8.68 3.17
N ASP A 230 -11.58 -9.37 3.61
CA ASP A 230 -12.19 -9.18 4.92
C ASP A 230 -12.58 -10.52 5.53
N GLY A 231 -12.32 -10.74 6.81
CA GLY A 231 -12.62 -12.01 7.46
C GLY A 231 -11.69 -12.30 8.63
N VAL A 232 -11.36 -13.57 8.86
CA VAL A 232 -10.70 -14.02 10.09
C VAL A 232 -9.31 -14.59 9.83
N ASN A 233 -8.41 -14.33 10.78
CA ASN A 233 -7.09 -14.94 10.86
C ASN A 233 -6.90 -15.56 12.26
N PRO A 234 -7.53 -16.73 12.52
CA PRO A 234 -7.57 -17.34 13.86
C PRO A 234 -6.18 -17.68 14.44
N ARG A 235 -5.15 -17.73 13.58
CA ARG A 235 -3.77 -17.95 14.04
C ARG A 235 -3.23 -16.78 14.86
N ASP A 236 -3.66 -15.56 14.54
CA ASP A 236 -3.11 -14.33 15.08
C ASP A 236 -4.05 -13.69 16.11
N THR A 237 -5.35 -13.56 15.79
CA THR A 237 -6.38 -12.98 16.66
C THR A 237 -7.75 -13.62 16.41
N ASP A 238 -8.66 -13.46 17.37
CA ASP A 238 -10.11 -13.70 17.20
C ASP A 238 -10.83 -12.54 16.49
N ALA A 239 -10.25 -11.34 16.53
CA ALA A 239 -10.72 -10.17 15.79
C ALA A 239 -10.78 -10.43 14.27
N PHE A 240 -11.72 -9.76 13.61
CA PHE A 240 -11.73 -9.68 12.16
C PHE A 240 -10.50 -8.91 11.69
N GLN A 241 -10.08 -9.22 10.46
CA GLN A 241 -8.97 -8.61 9.78
C GLN A 241 -9.43 -8.19 8.39
N GLN A 242 -9.16 -6.92 8.09
CA GLN A 242 -9.32 -6.38 6.76
C GLN A 242 -7.95 -6.07 6.16
N GLN A 243 -7.80 -6.40 4.87
CA GLN A 243 -6.62 -6.14 4.07
C GLN A 243 -7.02 -5.42 2.78
N ILE A 244 -6.38 -4.28 2.55
CA ILE A 244 -6.58 -3.48 1.34
C ILE A 244 -5.28 -3.45 0.56
N THR A 245 -5.35 -3.75 -0.74
CA THR A 245 -4.20 -3.67 -1.65
C THR A 245 -4.56 -2.87 -2.89
N HIS A 246 -3.85 -1.77 -3.12
CA HIS A 246 -3.90 -1.00 -4.37
C HIS A 246 -2.60 -1.19 -5.12
N ARG A 247 -2.69 -1.59 -6.39
CA ARG A 247 -1.53 -1.86 -7.23
C ARG A 247 -1.73 -1.28 -8.61
N TYR A 248 -0.81 -0.43 -9.06
CA TYR A 248 -0.66 -0.13 -10.48
C TYR A 248 0.55 -0.90 -11.02
N GLU A 249 0.40 -1.55 -12.17
CA GLU A 249 1.47 -2.31 -12.81
C GLU A 249 1.58 -1.91 -14.29
N GLY A 250 2.65 -1.18 -14.61
CA GLY A 250 3.02 -0.78 -15.96
C GLY A 250 4.04 -1.75 -16.55
N ARG A 251 3.78 -2.23 -17.77
CA ARG A 251 4.72 -3.01 -18.57
C ARG A 251 4.95 -2.33 -19.91
N GLU A 252 6.20 -2.04 -20.19
CA GLU A 252 6.68 -1.58 -21.49
C GLU A 252 7.62 -2.66 -22.06
N LEU A 253 7.43 -3.01 -23.33
CA LEU A 253 8.32 -3.92 -24.05
C LEU A 253 8.51 -3.44 -25.49
N ASN A 254 9.70 -2.91 -25.76
CA ASN A 254 10.13 -2.47 -27.08
C ASN A 254 11.04 -3.52 -27.69
N ILE A 255 10.65 -4.05 -28.86
CA ILE A 255 11.44 -5.03 -29.59
C ILE A 255 11.89 -4.43 -30.92
N PHE A 256 13.20 -4.47 -31.17
CA PHE A 256 13.81 -4.12 -32.44
C PHE A 256 14.51 -5.35 -33.00
N GLN A 257 14.26 -5.68 -34.26
CA GLN A 257 14.88 -6.83 -34.92
C GLN A 257 15.32 -6.45 -36.34
N ALA A 258 16.57 -6.74 -36.65
CA ALA A 258 17.11 -6.72 -38.00
C ALA A 258 17.35 -8.17 -38.47
N ARG A 259 17.00 -8.45 -39.72
CA ARG A 259 17.22 -9.74 -40.36
C ARG A 259 17.82 -9.54 -41.74
N GLY A 260 18.83 -10.33 -42.09
CA GLY A 260 19.35 -10.41 -43.45
C GLY A 260 19.29 -11.84 -43.98
N GLU A 261 18.91 -11.94 -45.25
CA GLU A 261 18.92 -13.17 -46.03
C GLU A 261 19.74 -12.88 -47.29
N HIS A 262 20.86 -13.58 -47.44
CA HIS A 262 21.81 -13.40 -48.52
C HIS A 262 22.04 -14.71 -49.23
N PHE A 263 21.96 -14.67 -50.56
CA PHE A 263 22.32 -15.77 -51.44
C PHE A 263 23.54 -15.36 -52.27
N LEU A 264 24.52 -16.25 -52.36
CA LEU A 264 25.76 -16.06 -53.11
C LEU A 264 25.73 -16.98 -54.34
N PRO A 265 25.39 -16.48 -55.54
CA PRO A 265 25.20 -17.33 -56.72
C PRO A 265 26.46 -18.07 -57.19
N ALA A 266 27.65 -17.61 -56.82
CA ALA A 266 28.90 -18.23 -57.22
C ALA A 266 29.19 -19.55 -56.49
N THR A 267 28.58 -19.77 -55.33
CA THR A 267 28.83 -20.92 -54.45
C THR A 267 27.53 -21.55 -53.95
N ASP A 268 26.38 -21.08 -54.41
CA ASP A 268 25.04 -21.37 -53.89
C ASP A 268 24.89 -21.25 -52.37
N ALA A 269 25.78 -20.49 -51.74
CA ALA A 269 25.79 -20.32 -50.29
C ALA A 269 24.66 -19.38 -49.83
N LYS A 270 24.06 -19.71 -48.70
CA LYS A 270 23.01 -18.95 -48.02
C LYS A 270 23.51 -18.49 -46.67
N ILE A 271 23.47 -17.18 -46.43
CA ILE A 271 23.76 -16.58 -45.13
C ILE A 271 22.46 -15.98 -44.61
N ARG A 272 22.05 -16.38 -43.41
CA ARG A 272 20.94 -15.78 -42.68
C ARG A 272 21.47 -15.25 -41.37
N TRP A 273 21.13 -14.01 -41.06
CA TRP A 273 21.45 -13.45 -39.75
C TRP A 273 20.25 -12.74 -39.18
N THR A 274 20.15 -12.75 -37.86
CA THR A 274 19.14 -12.02 -37.10
C THR A 274 19.83 -11.37 -35.93
N ALA A 275 19.64 -10.07 -35.77
CA ALA A 275 20.06 -9.32 -34.60
C ALA A 275 18.80 -8.69 -34.01
N SER A 276 18.53 -8.96 -32.74
CA SER A 276 17.41 -8.38 -32.02
C SER A 276 17.85 -7.78 -30.71
N HIS A 277 17.20 -6.69 -30.35
CA HIS A 277 17.37 -6.01 -29.09
C HIS A 277 15.97 -5.74 -28.54
N SER A 278 15.73 -6.16 -27.30
CA SER A 278 14.50 -5.86 -26.58
C SER A 278 14.80 -5.13 -25.29
N GLN A 279 14.02 -4.10 -25.02
CA GLN A 279 14.06 -3.31 -23.79
C GLN A 279 12.71 -3.47 -23.11
N GLY A 280 12.72 -3.98 -21.89
CA GLY A 280 11.52 -4.19 -21.09
C GLY A 280 11.62 -3.39 -19.79
N THR A 281 10.53 -2.70 -19.44
CA THR A 281 10.38 -2.04 -18.14
C THR A 281 9.13 -2.55 -17.47
N LEU A 282 9.24 -3.02 -16.24
CA LEU A 282 8.13 -3.31 -15.35
C LEU A 282 8.18 -2.32 -14.20
N ASN A 283 7.17 -1.47 -14.10
CA ASN A 283 7.04 -0.46 -13.05
C ASN A 283 5.81 -0.76 -12.20
N THR A 284 6.00 -0.80 -10.88
CA THR A 284 4.91 -0.89 -9.90
C THR A 284 5.07 0.28 -8.93
N PRO A 285 4.61 1.49 -9.33
CA PRO A 285 4.66 2.67 -8.48
C PRO A 285 3.53 2.63 -7.45
N ASP A 286 3.82 3.11 -6.24
CA ASP A 286 2.86 3.31 -5.16
C ASP A 286 1.94 2.09 -4.91
N LEU A 287 2.52 0.89 -4.90
CA LEU A 287 1.81 -0.29 -4.41
C LEU A 287 1.56 -0.10 -2.91
N ARG A 288 0.29 -0.12 -2.52
CA ARG A 288 -0.14 0.09 -1.14
C ARG A 288 -0.69 -1.18 -0.57
N VAL A 289 -0.28 -1.48 0.66
CA VAL A 289 -0.80 -2.59 1.44
C VAL A 289 -1.15 -2.07 2.82
N PHE A 290 -2.39 -2.27 3.20
CA PHE A 290 -2.94 -1.85 4.49
C PHE A 290 -3.58 -3.06 5.18
N PHE A 291 -3.36 -3.16 6.49
CA PHE A 291 -3.96 -4.15 7.36
C PHE A 291 -4.55 -3.42 8.57
N ASN A 292 -5.78 -3.75 8.91
CA ASN A 292 -6.39 -3.40 10.18
C ASN A 292 -7.14 -4.60 10.74
N ASN A 293 -7.34 -4.54 12.05
CA ASN A 293 -8.22 -5.43 12.77
C ASN A 293 -9.41 -4.64 13.27
N TYR A 294 -10.55 -5.32 13.37
CA TYR A 294 -11.71 -4.77 14.04
C TYR A 294 -12.45 -5.85 14.83
N GLN A 295 -13.11 -5.42 15.89
CA GLN A 295 -13.99 -6.24 16.70
C GLN A 295 -15.36 -5.57 16.72
N GLU A 296 -16.39 -6.38 16.54
CA GLU A 296 -17.78 -5.96 16.62
C GLU A 296 -18.34 -6.44 17.95
N GLU A 297 -18.75 -5.51 18.81
CA GLU A 297 -19.47 -5.80 20.04
C GLU A 297 -20.94 -5.38 19.86
N THR A 298 -21.86 -6.31 20.08
CA THR A 298 -23.29 -5.98 20.06
C THR A 298 -23.67 -5.42 21.43
N LEU A 299 -23.92 -4.11 21.49
CA LEU A 299 -24.45 -3.42 22.66
C LEU A 299 -25.97 -3.57 22.67
N THR A 300 -26.52 -3.87 23.85
CA THR A 300 -27.96 -3.95 24.09
C THR A 300 -28.43 -2.76 24.92
N PHE A 301 -29.43 -2.03 24.45
CA PHE A 301 -29.99 -0.89 25.19
C PHE A 301 -31.29 -1.30 25.87
N ALA A 302 -31.15 -1.98 27.01
CA ALA A 302 -32.27 -2.41 27.83
C ALA A 302 -33.20 -1.23 28.20
N ASP A 303 -32.62 -0.06 28.49
CA ASP A 303 -33.37 1.17 28.82
C ASP A 303 -34.20 1.74 27.65
N GLN A 304 -33.99 1.25 26.42
CA GLN A 304 -34.74 1.63 25.23
C GLN A 304 -35.65 0.50 24.74
N ALA A 305 -35.82 -0.55 25.53
CA ALA A 305 -36.67 -1.67 25.17
C ALA A 305 -38.11 -1.23 24.92
N THR A 306 -38.71 -1.84 23.91
CA THR A 306 -40.14 -1.71 23.63
C THR A 306 -40.83 -3.03 23.91
N PHE A 307 -41.85 -2.96 24.75
CA PHE A 307 -42.60 -4.11 25.23
C PHE A 307 -43.93 -4.18 24.48
N HIS A 308 -44.29 -5.36 24.00
CA HIS A 308 -45.49 -5.54 23.20
C HIS A 308 -46.44 -6.49 23.92
N GLY A 309 -47.70 -6.07 24.04
CA GLY A 309 -48.76 -6.87 24.60
C GLY A 309 -50.02 -6.89 23.72
N PRO A 310 -51.04 -7.67 24.10
CA PRO A 310 -52.30 -7.76 23.36
C PRO A 310 -53.03 -6.42 23.24
N ASP A 311 -52.80 -5.52 24.20
CA ASP A 311 -53.48 -4.24 24.36
C ASP A 311 -52.69 -3.05 23.76
N GLY A 312 -51.43 -3.25 23.35
CA GLY A 312 -50.61 -2.19 22.78
C GLY A 312 -49.10 -2.36 23.00
N GLN A 313 -48.35 -1.30 22.70
CA GLN A 313 -46.91 -1.19 22.93
C GLN A 313 -46.66 -0.29 24.13
N TYR A 314 -45.72 -0.69 24.99
CA TYR A 314 -45.25 0.02 26.18
C TYR A 314 -43.76 0.31 26.04
N ASN A 315 -43.30 1.42 26.60
CA ASN A 315 -41.88 1.77 26.63
C ASN A 315 -41.28 1.43 28.00
N MET A 316 -39.95 1.52 28.10
CA MET A 316 -39.24 1.32 29.38
C MET A 316 -39.83 2.15 30.52
N ASP A 317 -40.09 3.44 30.31
CA ASP A 317 -40.69 4.33 31.33
C ASP A 317 -42.04 3.82 31.89
N ASP A 318 -42.80 3.01 31.14
CA ASP A 318 -44.09 2.48 31.58
C ASP A 318 -43.93 1.25 32.50
N LEU A 319 -42.82 0.51 32.36
CA LEU A 319 -42.55 -0.76 33.04
C LEU A 319 -41.36 -0.70 34.01
N GLU A 320 -40.62 0.40 34.06
CA GLU A 320 -39.41 0.60 34.88
C GLU A 320 -39.64 0.19 36.34
N ASP A 321 -40.69 0.72 36.98
CA ASP A 321 -41.04 0.40 38.37
C ASP A 321 -41.28 -1.12 38.58
N VAL A 322 -41.93 -1.78 37.62
CA VAL A 322 -42.25 -3.22 37.72
C VAL A 322 -40.99 -4.07 37.52
N ILE A 323 -40.13 -3.67 36.59
CA ILE A 323 -38.87 -4.36 36.32
C ILE A 323 -37.93 -4.20 37.51
N ASP A 324 -37.81 -3.00 38.07
CA ASP A 324 -36.98 -2.73 39.25
C ASP A 324 -37.46 -3.53 40.47
N ASP A 325 -38.77 -3.58 40.72
CA ASP A 325 -39.34 -4.40 41.81
C ASP A 325 -39.02 -5.90 41.61
N LEU A 326 -39.14 -6.42 40.39
CA LEU A 326 -38.82 -7.82 40.07
C LEU A 326 -37.32 -8.13 40.17
N VAL A 327 -36.45 -7.16 39.85
CA VAL A 327 -35.00 -7.28 40.04
C VAL A 327 -34.65 -7.29 41.53
N ASP A 328 -35.24 -6.38 42.31
CA ASP A 328 -35.00 -6.26 43.76
C ASP A 328 -35.51 -7.48 44.53
N ASP A 329 -36.64 -8.05 44.11
CA ASP A 329 -37.18 -9.30 44.65
C ASP A 329 -36.40 -10.54 44.17
N GLY A 330 -35.48 -10.37 43.22
CA GLY A 330 -34.65 -11.43 42.66
C GLY A 330 -35.42 -12.42 41.79
N ALA A 331 -36.60 -12.03 41.30
CA ALA A 331 -37.42 -12.80 40.36
C ALA A 331 -36.78 -12.81 38.96
N ILE A 332 -36.17 -11.68 38.56
CA ILE A 332 -35.39 -11.55 37.33
C ILE A 332 -33.96 -11.06 37.64
N PRO A 333 -32.94 -11.40 36.82
CA PRO A 333 -31.59 -10.91 37.04
C PRO A 333 -31.48 -9.40 36.78
N ALA A 334 -30.52 -8.73 37.42
CA ALA A 334 -30.28 -7.29 37.19
C ALA A 334 -29.89 -6.97 35.73
N ASP A 335 -29.28 -7.92 35.02
CA ASP A 335 -29.11 -7.89 33.57
C ASP A 335 -30.28 -8.61 32.89
N TRP A 336 -31.50 -8.11 33.10
CA TRP A 336 -32.73 -8.74 32.65
C TRP A 336 -32.82 -8.85 31.12
N GLY A 337 -32.07 -8.02 30.39
CA GLY A 337 -31.92 -8.09 28.93
C GLY A 337 -31.29 -9.39 28.42
N SER A 338 -30.64 -10.15 29.31
CA SER A 338 -30.04 -11.46 28.99
C SER A 338 -31.04 -12.62 28.92
N ASP A 339 -32.24 -12.49 29.49
CA ASP A 339 -33.28 -13.53 29.53
C ASP A 339 -34.69 -12.92 29.41
N LEU A 340 -35.03 -12.50 28.19
CA LEU A 340 -36.30 -11.82 27.90
C LEU A 340 -37.53 -12.71 28.14
N ASP A 341 -37.40 -14.04 28.01
CA ASP A 341 -38.49 -14.98 28.22
C ASP A 341 -38.89 -15.03 29.70
N LEU A 342 -37.90 -15.06 30.61
CA LEU A 342 -38.14 -15.00 32.05
C LEU A 342 -38.81 -13.68 32.44
N VAL A 343 -38.38 -12.56 31.85
CA VAL A 343 -38.95 -11.24 32.10
C VAL A 343 -40.42 -11.19 31.69
N ILE A 344 -40.77 -11.75 30.51
CA ILE A 344 -42.15 -11.86 30.06
C ILE A 344 -42.98 -12.73 31.03
N GLU A 345 -42.43 -13.87 31.48
CA GLU A 345 -43.12 -14.76 32.41
C GLU A 345 -43.44 -14.07 33.75
N GLU A 346 -42.45 -13.42 34.37
CA GLU A 346 -42.62 -12.81 35.68
C GLU A 346 -43.54 -11.57 35.63
N ILE A 347 -43.43 -10.74 34.59
CA ILE A 347 -44.34 -9.59 34.41
C ILE A 347 -45.79 -10.06 34.19
N ASN A 348 -45.97 -11.14 33.42
CA ASN A 348 -47.29 -11.73 33.21
C ASN A 348 -47.85 -12.38 34.50
N ASN A 349 -46.99 -12.92 35.37
CA ASN A 349 -47.37 -13.52 36.64
C ASN A 349 -47.78 -12.47 37.69
N GLU A 350 -47.12 -11.31 37.71
CA GLU A 350 -47.53 -10.14 38.51
C GLU A 350 -48.92 -9.64 38.09
N GLY A 351 -49.29 -9.81 36.81
CA GLY A 351 -50.63 -9.57 36.29
C GLY A 351 -50.99 -8.09 36.12
N THR A 352 -50.03 -7.18 36.29
CA THR A 352 -50.17 -5.74 36.06
C THR A 352 -50.13 -5.40 34.57
N PHE A 353 -49.28 -6.09 33.83
CA PHE A 353 -49.17 -6.00 32.37
C PHE A 353 -49.33 -7.38 31.74
N THR A 354 -49.63 -7.41 30.45
CA THR A 354 -49.62 -8.65 29.67
C THR A 354 -48.71 -8.45 28.47
N LEU A 355 -47.59 -9.17 28.43
CA LEU A 355 -46.56 -9.06 27.41
C LEU A 355 -46.53 -10.32 26.54
N ASP A 356 -46.43 -10.11 25.23
CA ASP A 356 -46.26 -11.13 24.20
C ASP A 356 -44.79 -11.25 23.75
N HIS A 357 -44.10 -10.11 23.57
CA HIS A 357 -42.68 -10.07 23.22
C HIS A 357 -42.01 -8.76 23.66
N ILE A 358 -40.68 -8.76 23.77
CA ILE A 358 -39.86 -7.60 24.10
C ILE A 358 -38.85 -7.40 22.98
N ASP A 359 -38.82 -6.20 22.41
CA ASP A 359 -37.80 -5.79 21.44
C ASP A 359 -36.78 -4.91 22.17
N VAL A 360 -35.56 -5.42 22.35
CA VAL A 360 -34.43 -4.65 22.90
C VAL A 360 -33.59 -4.12 21.74
N PRO A 361 -33.48 -2.80 21.55
CA PRO A 361 -32.60 -2.23 20.53
C PRO A 361 -31.16 -2.69 20.73
N THR A 362 -30.51 -3.08 19.64
CA THR A 362 -29.09 -3.41 19.62
C THR A 362 -28.34 -2.52 18.65
N GLU A 363 -27.12 -2.17 19.01
CA GLU A 363 -26.17 -1.47 18.14
C GLU A 363 -24.87 -2.27 18.08
N VAL A 364 -24.26 -2.34 16.91
CA VAL A 364 -22.95 -2.95 16.75
C VAL A 364 -21.92 -1.84 16.91
N ASP A 365 -21.23 -1.82 18.05
CA ASP A 365 -20.06 -0.98 18.25
C ASP A 365 -18.85 -1.66 17.60
N THR A 366 -18.15 -0.94 16.74
CA THR A 366 -17.00 -1.47 16.00
C THR A 366 -15.74 -0.79 16.49
N THR A 367 -14.85 -1.58 17.09
CA THR A 367 -13.55 -1.09 17.53
C THR A 367 -12.48 -1.43 16.51
N TYR A 368 -11.67 -0.44 16.12
CA TYR A 368 -10.63 -0.60 15.10
C TYR A 368 -9.22 -0.53 15.71
N SER A 369 -8.30 -1.32 15.18
CA SER A 369 -6.89 -1.21 15.55
C SER A 369 -5.95 -1.55 14.40
N VAL A 370 -4.79 -0.90 14.39
CA VAL A 370 -3.68 -1.21 13.46
C VAL A 370 -2.56 -1.84 14.28
N ASN A 371 -2.56 -3.18 14.35
CA ASN A 371 -1.60 -3.92 15.15
C ASN A 371 -0.31 -4.21 14.37
N GLN A 372 0.67 -3.32 14.52
CA GLN A 372 1.98 -3.40 13.88
C GLN A 372 2.90 -4.50 14.45
N SER A 373 2.53 -5.13 15.57
CA SER A 373 3.28 -6.27 16.12
C SER A 373 2.93 -7.58 15.43
N LEU A 374 1.71 -7.69 14.91
CA LEU A 374 1.23 -8.89 14.23
C LEU A 374 1.38 -8.79 12.71
N TYR A 375 1.25 -7.58 12.16
CA TYR A 375 1.25 -7.32 10.73
C TYR A 375 2.20 -6.18 10.38
N PRO A 376 2.74 -6.13 9.15
CA PRO A 376 3.47 -4.96 8.68
C PRO A 376 2.62 -3.71 8.85
N SER A 377 3.26 -2.60 9.24
CA SER A 377 2.61 -1.29 9.20
C SER A 377 2.08 -0.99 7.79
N PRO A 378 1.07 -0.11 7.64
CA PRO A 378 0.65 0.35 6.32
C PRO A 378 1.87 0.70 5.48
N THR A 379 2.04 0.06 4.32
CA THR A 379 3.29 0.12 3.56
C THR A 379 3.04 0.54 2.12
N ARG A 380 3.93 1.40 1.61
CA ARG A 380 4.04 1.78 0.20
C ARG A 380 5.31 1.22 -0.41
N TYR A 381 5.17 0.63 -1.60
CA TYR A 381 6.26 0.07 -2.39
C TYR A 381 6.36 0.79 -3.72
N PHE A 382 7.58 1.13 -4.12
CA PHE A 382 7.91 1.70 -5.42
C PHE A 382 8.96 0.80 -6.07
N ARG A 383 8.56 0.04 -7.08
CA ARG A 383 9.41 -0.97 -7.72
C ARG A 383 9.59 -0.65 -9.18
N GLU A 384 10.83 -0.71 -9.63
CA GLU A 384 11.17 -0.64 -11.03
C GLU A 384 12.10 -1.78 -11.40
N LEU A 385 11.78 -2.42 -12.52
CA LEU A 385 12.61 -3.45 -13.12
C LEU A 385 12.86 -3.13 -14.58
N GLN A 386 14.11 -2.94 -14.93
CA GLN A 386 14.56 -2.78 -16.31
C GLN A 386 15.31 -4.04 -16.76
N GLU A 387 14.94 -4.58 -17.92
CA GLU A 387 15.62 -5.69 -18.56
C GLU A 387 15.95 -5.36 -20.01
N ASN A 388 17.23 -5.47 -20.37
CA ASN A 388 17.70 -5.33 -21.74
C ASN A 388 18.24 -6.67 -22.22
N ARG A 389 17.81 -7.09 -23.40
CA ARG A 389 18.27 -8.34 -24.03
C ARG A 389 18.70 -8.11 -25.46
N THR A 390 19.91 -8.54 -25.79
CA THR A 390 20.47 -8.55 -27.14
C THR A 390 20.69 -9.99 -27.57
N ASP A 391 20.15 -10.38 -28.72
CA ASP A 391 20.26 -11.72 -29.31
C ASP A 391 20.75 -11.59 -30.76
N VAL A 392 21.90 -12.17 -31.07
CA VAL A 392 22.51 -12.21 -32.41
C VAL A 392 22.68 -13.65 -32.83
N LYS A 393 22.16 -14.00 -34.01
CA LYS A 393 22.26 -15.33 -34.62
C LYS A 393 22.74 -15.20 -36.05
N VAL A 394 23.69 -16.06 -36.43
CA VAL A 394 24.18 -16.20 -37.79
C VAL A 394 24.09 -17.67 -38.18
N HIS A 395 23.59 -17.93 -39.37
CA HIS A 395 23.44 -19.26 -39.93
C HIS A 395 23.99 -19.25 -41.35
N PHE A 396 24.88 -20.18 -41.64
CA PHE A 396 25.53 -20.36 -42.93
C PHE A 396 25.17 -21.74 -43.47
N GLU A 397 24.77 -21.79 -44.74
CA GLU A 397 24.53 -23.03 -45.47
C GLU A 397 25.26 -22.95 -46.80
N GLN A 398 25.98 -24.02 -47.17
CA GLN A 398 26.62 -24.11 -48.47
C GLN A 398 26.48 -25.53 -49.02
N PRO A 399 25.86 -25.70 -50.20
CA PRO A 399 25.98 -26.94 -50.97
C PRO A 399 27.43 -27.14 -51.41
N ILE A 400 27.95 -28.37 -51.29
CA ILE A 400 29.29 -28.72 -51.74
C ILE A 400 29.13 -29.83 -52.78
N GLU A 401 29.52 -29.54 -54.01
CA GLU A 401 29.57 -30.56 -55.06
C GLU A 401 30.67 -31.57 -54.73
N THR A 402 30.29 -32.83 -54.55
CA THR A 402 31.23 -33.92 -54.31
C THR A 402 30.94 -35.08 -55.25
N THR A 403 31.98 -35.80 -55.67
CA THR A 403 31.84 -36.97 -56.55
C THR A 403 31.28 -38.21 -55.83
N TRP A 404 31.19 -38.19 -54.50
CA TRP A 404 30.79 -39.31 -53.66
C TRP A 404 29.40 -39.13 -53.02
N ALA A 405 28.82 -37.93 -53.11
CA ALA A 405 27.47 -37.64 -52.64
C ALA A 405 26.87 -36.49 -53.46
N GLU A 406 25.70 -36.73 -54.06
CA GLU A 406 25.03 -35.80 -54.99
C GLU A 406 24.40 -34.57 -54.28
N ASP A 407 24.10 -34.65 -52.97
CA ASP A 407 23.43 -33.60 -52.19
C ASP A 407 24.17 -33.20 -50.90
N PHE A 408 25.51 -33.25 -50.91
CA PHE A 408 26.28 -32.90 -49.72
C PHE A 408 26.15 -31.42 -49.37
N LYS A 409 25.68 -31.12 -48.15
CA LYS A 409 25.44 -29.76 -47.67
C LYS A 409 26.15 -29.52 -46.34
N PHE A 410 26.94 -28.45 -46.28
CA PHE A 410 27.50 -27.93 -45.04
C PHE A 410 26.56 -26.90 -44.43
N SER A 411 26.34 -26.98 -43.11
CA SER A 411 25.54 -26.02 -42.35
C SER A 411 26.24 -25.72 -41.02
N ALA A 412 26.38 -24.43 -40.70
CA ALA A 412 26.97 -23.97 -39.45
C ALA A 412 26.16 -22.80 -38.88
N GLY A 413 26.07 -22.73 -37.56
CA GLY A 413 25.40 -21.65 -36.84
C GLY A 413 26.26 -21.11 -35.72
N ALA A 414 26.07 -19.82 -35.41
CA ALA A 414 26.64 -19.18 -34.23
C ALA A 414 25.59 -18.26 -33.62
N SER A 415 25.54 -18.20 -32.29
CA SER A 415 24.61 -17.38 -31.54
C SER A 415 25.25 -16.75 -30.31
N PHE A 416 24.79 -15.54 -29.99
CA PHE A 416 25.18 -14.79 -28.81
C PHE A 416 23.95 -14.13 -28.20
N VAL A 417 23.72 -14.38 -26.91
CA VAL A 417 22.67 -13.73 -26.14
C VAL A 417 23.28 -13.04 -24.93
N ARG A 418 22.96 -11.76 -24.75
CA ARG A 418 23.28 -11.00 -23.54
C ARG A 418 22.00 -10.45 -22.94
N THR A 419 21.78 -10.72 -21.66
CA THR A 419 20.69 -10.12 -20.87
C THR A 419 21.30 -9.33 -19.73
N THR A 420 20.79 -8.13 -19.47
CA THR A 420 21.13 -7.30 -18.30
C THR A 420 19.85 -6.89 -17.61
N ARG A 421 19.82 -6.98 -16.30
CA ARG A 421 18.67 -6.68 -15.46
C ARG A 421 19.10 -5.70 -14.38
N GLN A 422 18.28 -4.68 -14.14
CA GLN A 422 18.43 -3.74 -13.03
C GLN A 422 17.11 -3.68 -12.28
N HIS A 423 17.13 -3.89 -10.98
CA HIS A 423 15.96 -3.83 -10.11
C HIS A 423 16.19 -2.80 -9.03
N GLN A 424 15.16 -2.02 -8.72
CA GLN A 424 15.14 -1.07 -7.62
C GLN A 424 13.80 -1.17 -6.91
N GLU A 425 13.83 -1.18 -5.58
CA GLU A 425 12.64 -1.13 -4.75
C GLU A 425 12.86 -0.17 -3.58
N ASN A 426 11.91 0.74 -3.38
CA ASN A 426 11.78 1.54 -2.16
C ASN A 426 10.53 1.12 -1.38
N GLN A 427 10.67 0.96 -0.07
CA GLN A 427 9.61 0.59 0.86
C GLN A 427 9.49 1.65 1.97
N PHE A 428 8.28 2.15 2.19
CA PHE A 428 7.97 3.12 3.23
C PHE A 428 6.83 2.60 4.10
N GLY A 429 7.09 2.47 5.40
CA GLY A 429 6.07 2.12 6.40
C GLY A 429 5.50 3.38 7.05
N PHE A 430 4.23 3.33 7.42
CA PHE A 430 3.53 4.39 8.16
C PHE A 430 3.12 3.84 9.52
N GLU A 431 3.92 4.15 10.53
CA GLU A 431 3.78 3.60 11.88
C GLU A 431 3.00 4.55 12.77
N ALA A 432 1.90 4.09 13.36
CA ALA A 432 1.18 4.82 14.38
C ALA A 432 1.84 4.63 15.76
N THR A 433 1.93 5.71 16.53
CA THR A 433 2.36 5.65 17.94
C THR A 433 1.30 5.07 18.86
N ASN A 434 0.03 5.13 18.46
CA ASN A 434 -1.10 4.52 19.14
C ASN A 434 -1.80 3.53 18.18
N ALA A 435 -1.90 2.26 18.57
CA ALA A 435 -2.57 1.22 17.78
C ALA A 435 -4.08 1.49 17.58
N ASN A 436 -4.69 2.27 18.48
CA ASN A 436 -6.11 2.61 18.46
C ASN A 436 -6.39 3.95 17.76
N LEU A 437 -5.39 4.59 17.13
CA LEU A 437 -5.57 5.86 16.43
C LEU A 437 -6.63 5.76 15.30
N LEU A 438 -6.77 4.58 14.68
CA LEU A 438 -7.83 4.32 13.69
C LEU A 438 -9.23 4.29 14.32
N ASN A 439 -9.34 3.90 15.59
CA ASN A 439 -10.60 3.90 16.33
C ASN A 439 -11.10 5.32 16.60
N GLU A 440 -10.20 6.26 16.85
CA GLU A 440 -10.53 7.67 17.14
C GLU A 440 -11.24 8.35 15.96
N VAL A 441 -11.15 7.76 14.76
CA VAL A 441 -11.78 8.24 13.52
C VAL A 441 -12.76 7.22 12.93
N ASP A 442 -13.26 6.28 13.74
CA ASP A 442 -14.28 5.30 13.35
C ASP A 442 -13.92 4.49 12.08
N GLY A 443 -12.65 4.10 11.96
CA GLY A 443 -12.18 3.32 10.81
C GLY A 443 -12.01 4.11 9.51
N ASP A 444 -12.26 5.42 9.49
CA ASP A 444 -12.11 6.25 8.29
C ASP A 444 -10.62 6.40 7.91
N LEU A 445 -10.22 5.77 6.80
CA LEU A 445 -8.86 5.81 6.30
C LEU A 445 -8.44 7.19 5.77
N ASP A 446 -9.37 7.99 5.24
CA ASP A 446 -9.05 9.34 4.78
C ASP A 446 -8.77 10.25 5.97
N ALA A 447 -9.50 10.08 7.08
CA ALA A 447 -9.23 10.78 8.34
C ALA A 447 -7.95 10.26 9.01
N TYR A 448 -7.74 8.94 9.07
CA TYR A 448 -6.57 8.31 9.69
C TYR A 448 -5.25 8.74 9.02
N PHE A 449 -5.20 8.78 7.69
CA PHE A 449 -4.03 9.23 6.92
C PHE A 449 -4.08 10.73 6.55
N SER A 450 -4.85 11.53 7.30
CA SER A 450 -4.88 12.98 7.12
C SER A 450 -3.52 13.62 7.44
N ALA A 451 -3.29 14.81 6.88
CA ALA A 451 -2.03 15.54 7.09
C ALA A 451 -1.77 15.88 8.56
N ASP A 452 -2.82 16.06 9.35
CA ASP A 452 -2.74 16.40 10.78
C ASP A 452 -2.18 15.22 11.59
N ASN A 453 -2.57 13.99 11.25
CA ASN A 453 -2.04 12.78 11.89
C ASN A 453 -0.56 12.54 11.55
N PHE A 454 0.01 13.20 10.55
CA PHE A 454 1.45 13.14 10.23
C PHE A 454 2.30 14.16 10.97
N VAL A 455 1.71 15.02 11.82
CA VAL A 455 2.47 15.95 12.65
C VAL A 455 3.20 15.16 13.74
N VAL A 456 4.48 14.87 13.49
CA VAL A 456 5.33 14.10 14.41
C VAL A 456 5.66 14.96 15.63
N ASN A 457 5.02 14.64 16.76
CA ASN A 457 5.25 15.33 18.01
C ASN A 457 5.30 14.36 19.21
N PRO A 458 6.49 13.83 19.56
CA PRO A 458 6.62 12.95 20.72
C PRO A 458 6.39 13.66 22.06
N ASN A 459 6.32 15.00 22.08
CA ASN A 459 6.05 15.81 23.27
C ASN A 459 4.56 16.20 23.40
N GLY A 460 3.75 15.96 22.35
CA GLY A 460 2.33 16.35 22.23
C GLY A 460 1.35 15.66 23.17
N GLY A 461 1.80 14.72 24.01
CA GLY A 461 0.95 13.98 24.94
C GLY A 461 0.41 12.67 24.36
N GLY A 462 -0.82 12.32 24.73
CA GLY A 462 -1.46 11.03 24.39
C GLY A 462 -2.11 10.95 23.00
N ASN A 463 -2.12 12.05 22.23
CA ASN A 463 -2.66 12.04 20.87
C ASN A 463 -1.73 11.19 19.98
N GLY A 464 -2.28 10.14 19.38
CA GLY A 464 -1.54 9.31 18.44
C GLY A 464 -1.15 10.10 17.19
N TYR A 465 -0.01 9.77 16.60
CA TYR A 465 0.41 10.29 15.30
C TYR A 465 1.06 9.18 14.47
N LEU A 466 1.15 9.42 13.17
CA LEU A 466 1.82 8.59 12.19
C LEU A 466 3.22 9.12 11.92
N THR A 467 4.19 8.22 11.90
CA THR A 467 5.55 8.50 11.44
C THR A 467 5.87 7.66 10.22
N THR A 468 6.60 8.25 9.27
CA THR A 468 7.08 7.51 8.10
C THR A 468 8.45 6.92 8.39
N VAL A 469 8.59 5.63 8.13
CA VAL A 469 9.86 4.91 8.26
C VAL A 469 10.32 4.38 6.91
N LEU A 470 11.62 4.49 6.66
CA LEU A 470 12.25 3.86 5.50
C LEU A 470 12.53 2.39 5.82
N LEU A 471 11.79 1.50 5.17
CA LEU A 471 11.96 0.04 5.30
C LEU A 471 12.89 -0.54 4.23
N THR A 472 13.33 0.28 3.27
CA THR A 472 14.26 -0.13 2.21
C THR A 472 15.61 -0.53 2.77
N ASP A 473 16.02 -1.77 2.53
CA ASP A 473 17.40 -2.23 2.76
C ASP A 473 18.26 -1.99 1.51
N LEU A 474 19.58 -1.84 1.70
CA LEU A 474 20.57 -1.65 0.63
C LEU A 474 20.56 -2.81 -0.39
N VAL A 475 20.04 -3.98 0.00
CA VAL A 475 19.93 -5.20 -0.81
C VAL A 475 18.77 -5.16 -1.82
N ASN A 476 17.83 -4.21 -1.69
CA ASN A 476 16.65 -4.12 -2.55
C ASN A 476 16.93 -3.53 -3.94
N THR A 477 18.18 -3.17 -4.23
CA THR A 477 18.66 -2.77 -5.57
C THR A 477 19.73 -3.76 -6.07
N ASP A 478 19.51 -4.35 -7.25
CA ASP A 478 20.44 -5.33 -7.84
C ASP A 478 20.63 -5.14 -9.34
N ASP A 479 21.86 -5.42 -9.80
CA ASP A 479 22.24 -5.48 -11.20
C ASP A 479 22.73 -6.90 -11.53
N ALA A 480 22.16 -7.50 -12.57
CA ALA A 480 22.52 -8.84 -13.03
C ALA A 480 22.79 -8.86 -14.53
N TYR A 481 23.67 -9.77 -14.98
CA TYR A 481 23.88 -10.03 -16.40
C TYR A 481 24.13 -11.51 -16.69
N MET A 482 23.78 -11.94 -17.90
CA MET A 482 24.03 -13.28 -18.40
C MET A 482 24.45 -13.23 -19.86
N ASN A 483 25.54 -13.94 -20.18
CA ASN A 483 26.03 -14.11 -21.55
C ASN A 483 25.97 -15.60 -21.92
N VAL A 484 25.37 -15.92 -23.07
CA VAL A 484 25.28 -17.29 -23.59
C VAL A 484 25.83 -17.31 -25.02
N TRP A 485 26.68 -18.30 -25.30
CA TRP A 485 27.27 -18.56 -26.60
C TRP A 485 26.84 -19.97 -27.04
N GLY A 486 26.52 -20.14 -28.32
CA GLY A 486 26.07 -21.42 -28.86
C GLY A 486 26.22 -21.54 -30.36
#